data_AF-A0A399YV24-F1
#
_entry.id   AF-A0A399YV24-F1
#
_cell.length_a   1.000
_cell.length_b   1.000
_cell.length_c   1.000
_cell.angle_alpha   90.00
_cell.angle_beta   90.00
_cell.angle_gamma   90.00
#
_symmetry.space_group_name_H-M   'P 1'
#
loop_
_entity.id
_entity.type
_entity.pdbx_description
1 polymer ?
#
loop_
_entity_poly.entity_id
_entity_poly.type
_entity_poly.pdbx_seq_one_letter_code
_entity_poly.pdbx_strand_id
1 'polypeptide(L)'
;VALGLKHVNSDKIEMGLNYFSQAERLGTLPQEALDYRAWADLYFQGIAYSGVNWQIASGYWRDLCAAAPFFKNACERFDTALEGYGDQLAYLEDWCPAVPIYQEAWNRNPTEKLQNKLSLAREGCANATPVPITGTLPLTGTAPITDTAPSPGEPGG
;
A
#
# COMPACT_ATOMS: atom_id res chain seq x y z
N VAL A 1 25.84 -10.46 -6.66
CA VAL A 1 24.56 -11.15 -6.98
C VAL A 1 24.25 -12.31 -6.05
N ALA A 2 25.06 -13.39 -6.01
CA ALA A 2 24.76 -14.60 -5.21
C ALA A 2 24.54 -14.33 -3.70
N LEU A 3 25.33 -13.43 -3.10
CA LEU A 3 25.13 -13.02 -1.70
C LEU A 3 23.80 -12.26 -1.51
N GLY A 4 23.37 -11.46 -2.49
CA GLY A 4 22.08 -10.78 -2.49
C GLY A 4 20.93 -11.79 -2.44
N LEU A 5 20.91 -12.72 -3.40
CA LEU A 5 19.91 -13.80 -3.47
C LEU A 5 19.88 -14.66 -2.19
N LYS A 6 21.05 -15.00 -1.66
CA LYS A 6 21.16 -15.76 -0.40
C LYS A 6 20.49 -15.04 0.76
N HIS A 7 20.74 -13.74 0.90
CA HIS A 7 20.30 -12.99 2.08
C HIS A 7 18.86 -12.52 2.00
N VAL A 8 18.32 -12.19 0.82
CA VAL A 8 16.89 -11.82 0.69
C VAL A 8 15.93 -12.97 0.99
N ASN A 9 16.38 -14.22 0.81
CA ASN A 9 15.64 -15.42 1.17
C ASN A 9 15.81 -15.83 2.65
N SER A 10 16.52 -15.01 3.44
CA SER A 10 16.75 -15.23 4.87
C SER A 10 16.12 -14.10 5.68
N ASP A 11 16.31 -14.09 6.99
CA ASP A 11 15.89 -12.97 7.85
C ASP A 11 16.79 -11.74 7.74
N LYS A 12 17.84 -11.80 6.92
CA LYS A 12 18.80 -10.72 6.69
C LYS A 12 18.48 -9.94 5.41
N ILE A 13 17.23 -9.51 5.25
CA ILE A 13 16.76 -8.93 3.99
C ILE A 13 17.50 -7.64 3.61
N GLU A 14 17.78 -6.79 4.59
CA GLU A 14 18.55 -5.54 4.41
C GLU A 14 19.96 -5.83 3.89
N MET A 15 20.60 -6.89 4.39
CA MET A 15 21.91 -7.31 3.87
C MET A 15 21.80 -7.76 2.42
N GLY A 16 20.73 -8.48 2.06
CA GLY A 16 20.48 -8.91 0.69
C GLY A 16 20.29 -7.72 -0.26
N LEU A 17 19.47 -6.74 0.13
CA LEU A 17 19.27 -5.48 -0.59
C LEU A 17 20.58 -4.70 -0.73
N ASN A 18 21.39 -4.64 0.32
CA ASN A 18 22.70 -4.00 0.28
C ASN A 18 23.64 -4.68 -0.73
N TYR A 19 23.70 -6.02 -0.75
CA TYR A 19 24.50 -6.75 -1.73
C TYR A 19 24.01 -6.57 -3.18
N PHE A 20 22.71 -6.41 -3.41
CA PHE A 20 22.21 -6.03 -4.73
C PHE A 20 22.66 -4.62 -5.12
N SER A 21 22.51 -3.64 -4.22
CA SER A 21 22.97 -2.27 -4.45
C SER A 21 24.47 -2.19 -4.76
N GLN A 22 25.30 -2.96 -4.06
CA GLN A 22 26.73 -3.06 -4.36
C GLN A 22 27.00 -3.68 -5.73
N ALA A 23 26.28 -4.74 -6.09
CA ALA A 23 26.46 -5.42 -7.37
C ALA A 23 26.06 -4.53 -8.56
N GLU A 24 25.03 -3.69 -8.42
CA GLU A 24 24.62 -2.73 -9.47
C GLU A 24 25.69 -1.69 -9.81
N ARG A 25 26.53 -1.34 -8.82
CA ARG A 25 27.67 -0.43 -9.06
C ARG A 25 28.76 -1.07 -9.91
N LEU A 26 28.77 -2.40 -10.02
CA LEU A 26 29.76 -3.18 -10.76
C LEU A 26 29.25 -3.62 -12.15
N GLY A 27 27.96 -3.48 -12.41
CA GLY A 27 27.33 -3.84 -13.68
C GLY A 27 25.84 -4.15 -13.54
N THR A 28 25.20 -4.47 -14.65
CA THR A 28 23.77 -4.81 -14.68
C THR A 28 23.48 -6.11 -13.93
N LEU A 29 22.43 -6.12 -13.11
CA LEU A 29 21.95 -7.33 -12.46
C LEU A 29 21.26 -8.26 -13.47
N PRO A 30 21.40 -9.58 -13.34
CA PRO A 30 20.55 -10.52 -14.08
C PRO A 30 19.08 -10.35 -13.65
N GLN A 31 18.15 -10.69 -14.54
CA GLN A 31 16.71 -10.47 -14.33
C GLN A 31 16.21 -11.06 -13.00
N GLU A 32 16.58 -12.30 -12.67
CA GLU A 32 16.22 -12.93 -11.41
C GLU A 32 16.61 -12.07 -10.19
N ALA A 33 17.81 -11.47 -10.20
CA ALA A 33 18.25 -10.62 -9.11
C ALA A 33 17.48 -9.30 -9.03
N LEU A 34 17.00 -8.78 -10.17
CA LEU A 34 16.13 -7.61 -10.19
C LEU A 34 14.76 -7.95 -9.58
N ASP A 35 14.19 -9.10 -9.94
CA ASP A 35 12.90 -9.55 -9.41
C ASP A 35 12.97 -9.75 -7.88
N TYR A 36 13.97 -10.49 -7.40
CA TYR A 36 14.18 -10.71 -5.97
C TYR A 36 14.48 -9.44 -5.20
N ARG A 37 15.17 -8.47 -5.80
CA ARG A 37 15.38 -7.16 -5.19
C ARG A 37 14.06 -6.42 -5.04
N ALA A 38 13.23 -6.40 -6.08
CA ALA A 38 11.92 -5.73 -6.03
C ALA A 38 11.00 -6.36 -4.97
N TRP A 39 10.95 -7.69 -4.89
CA TRP A 39 10.16 -8.39 -3.86
C TRP A 39 10.69 -8.13 -2.45
N ALA A 40 12.01 -8.12 -2.29
CA ALA A 40 12.65 -7.82 -1.01
C ALA A 40 12.40 -6.37 -0.56
N ASP A 41 12.35 -5.42 -1.48
CA ASP A 41 12.03 -4.02 -1.18
C ASP A 41 10.57 -3.88 -0.71
N LEU A 42 9.61 -4.45 -1.45
CA LEU A 42 8.20 -4.49 -1.03
C LEU A 42 8.04 -5.16 0.34
N TYR A 43 8.72 -6.27 0.59
CA TYR A 43 8.69 -6.95 1.88
C TYR A 43 9.26 -6.07 3.00
N PHE A 44 10.41 -5.45 2.77
CA PHE A 44 11.06 -4.60 3.75
C PHE A 44 10.17 -3.43 4.14
N GLN A 45 9.57 -2.76 3.15
CA GLN A 45 8.62 -1.67 3.37
C GLN A 45 7.35 -2.17 4.08
N GLY A 46 6.79 -3.30 3.66
CA GLY A 46 5.63 -3.91 4.31
C GLY A 46 5.88 -4.17 5.81
N ILE A 47 7.05 -4.70 6.17
CA ILE A 47 7.45 -4.88 7.57
C ILE A 47 7.60 -3.54 8.29
N ALA A 48 8.32 -2.59 7.69
CA ALA A 48 8.63 -1.31 8.33
C ALA A 48 7.37 -0.50 8.71
N TYR A 49 6.31 -0.60 7.91
CA TYR A 49 5.05 0.09 8.19
C TYR A 49 4.05 -0.74 9.01
N SER A 50 4.22 -2.07 9.10
CA SER A 50 3.31 -2.91 9.89
C SER A 50 3.39 -2.55 11.37
N GLY A 51 2.23 -2.29 11.99
CA GLY A 51 2.15 -1.84 13.39
C GLY A 51 2.36 -0.33 13.58
N VAL A 52 2.69 0.43 12.53
CA VAL A 52 2.89 1.88 12.59
C VAL A 52 1.91 2.61 11.69
N ASN A 53 1.80 2.19 10.44
CA ASN A 53 0.84 2.72 9.47
C ASN A 53 0.30 1.57 8.62
N TRP A 54 -0.84 1.02 9.04
CA TRP A 54 -1.42 -0.16 8.41
C TRP A 54 -1.96 0.10 7.01
N GLN A 55 -2.39 1.33 6.70
CA GLN A 55 -2.78 1.70 5.35
C GLN A 55 -1.60 1.52 4.37
N ILE A 56 -0.44 2.08 4.71
CA ILE A 56 0.76 1.96 3.87
C ILE A 56 1.24 0.50 3.83
N ALA A 57 1.28 -0.18 4.98
CA ALA A 57 1.69 -1.58 5.05
C ALA A 57 0.82 -2.48 4.16
N SER A 58 -0.50 -2.31 4.22
CA SER A 58 -1.45 -3.11 3.43
C SER A 58 -1.25 -2.92 1.92
N GLY A 59 -0.82 -1.73 1.48
CA GLY A 59 -0.43 -1.46 0.09
C GLY A 59 0.78 -2.30 -0.34
N TYR A 60 1.88 -2.24 0.42
CA TYR A 60 3.08 -3.02 0.10
C TYR A 60 2.83 -4.53 0.13
N TRP A 61 2.05 -5.02 1.09
CA TRP A 61 1.71 -6.44 1.14
C TRP A 61 0.78 -6.88 0.02
N ARG A 62 -0.15 -6.02 -0.42
CA ARG A 62 -1.01 -6.27 -1.59
C ARG A 62 -0.17 -6.44 -2.84
N ASP A 63 0.75 -5.51 -3.09
CA ASP A 63 1.62 -5.53 -4.26
C ASP A 63 2.53 -6.77 -4.24
N LEU A 64 3.12 -7.10 -3.08
CA LEU A 64 3.97 -8.28 -2.96
C LEU A 64 3.18 -9.59 -3.11
N CYS A 65 2.00 -9.71 -2.51
CA CYS A 65 1.16 -10.90 -2.66
C CYS A 65 0.73 -11.10 -4.13
N ALA A 66 0.47 -10.02 -4.87
CA ALA A 66 0.15 -10.09 -6.29
C ALA A 66 1.36 -10.47 -7.15
N ALA A 67 2.55 -9.91 -6.87
CA ALA A 67 3.75 -10.11 -7.67
C ALA A 67 4.48 -11.42 -7.36
N ALA A 68 4.55 -11.80 -6.08
CA ALA A 68 5.32 -12.95 -5.60
C ALA A 68 4.66 -13.57 -4.36
N PRO A 69 3.49 -14.25 -4.52
CA PRO A 69 2.74 -14.81 -3.39
C PRO A 69 3.54 -15.83 -2.56
N PHE A 70 4.53 -16.49 -3.17
CA PHE A 70 5.43 -17.45 -2.52
C PHE A 70 6.52 -16.78 -1.67
N PHE A 71 6.75 -15.48 -1.82
CA PHE A 71 7.87 -14.80 -1.17
C PHE A 71 7.53 -14.47 0.29
N LYS A 72 8.09 -15.25 1.22
CA LYS A 72 8.04 -15.01 2.68
C LYS A 72 6.63 -14.80 3.25
N ASN A 73 5.66 -15.61 2.78
CA ASN A 73 4.25 -15.59 3.20
C ASN A 73 3.58 -14.23 2.93
N ALA A 74 3.80 -13.68 1.74
CA ALA A 74 3.32 -12.34 1.37
C ALA A 74 1.80 -12.20 1.52
N CYS A 75 1.05 -13.23 1.13
CA CYS A 75 -0.41 -13.17 1.15
C CYS A 75 -0.98 -13.30 2.56
N GLU A 76 -0.41 -14.14 3.43
CA GLU A 76 -0.82 -14.23 4.83
C GLU A 76 -0.49 -12.92 5.58
N ARG A 77 0.62 -12.28 5.21
CA ARG A 77 0.98 -10.95 5.74
C ARG A 77 0.04 -9.86 5.23
N PHE A 78 -0.41 -9.96 3.99
CA PHE A 78 -1.44 -9.06 3.47
C PHE A 78 -2.76 -9.21 4.24
N ASP A 79 -3.19 -10.44 4.51
CA ASP A 79 -4.40 -10.69 5.30
C ASP A 79 -4.28 -10.10 6.71
N THR A 80 -3.10 -10.26 7.34
CA THR A 80 -2.79 -9.65 8.65
C THR A 80 -2.82 -8.12 8.59
N ALA A 81 -2.30 -7.53 7.52
CA ALA A 81 -2.26 -6.08 7.35
C ALA A 81 -3.64 -5.48 7.08
N LEU A 82 -4.52 -6.19 6.35
CA LEU A 82 -5.92 -5.77 6.20
C LEU A 82 -6.66 -5.79 7.54
N GLU A 83 -6.47 -6.86 8.33
CA GLU A 83 -7.03 -6.91 9.67
C GLU A 83 -6.52 -5.76 10.56
N GLY A 84 -5.20 -5.52 10.56
CA GLY A 84 -4.58 -4.43 11.31
C GLY A 84 -5.05 -3.03 10.84
N TYR A 85 -5.29 -2.86 9.54
CA TYR A 85 -5.80 -1.60 9.01
C TYR A 85 -7.25 -1.34 9.42
N GLY A 86 -8.11 -2.35 9.33
CA GLY A 86 -9.46 -2.25 9.88
C GLY A 86 -9.45 -1.96 11.38
N ASP A 87 -8.56 -2.59 12.14
CA ASP A 87 -8.41 -2.37 13.59
C ASP A 87 -7.96 -0.95 13.91
N GLN A 88 -7.03 -0.39 13.13
CA GLN A 88 -6.58 0.98 13.29
C GLN A 88 -7.73 1.98 13.10
N LEU A 89 -8.54 1.79 12.05
CA LEU A 89 -9.70 2.65 11.77
C LEU A 89 -10.76 2.52 12.87
N ALA A 90 -11.07 1.28 13.28
CA ALA A 90 -12.01 1.01 14.36
C ALA A 90 -11.56 1.64 15.69
N TYR A 91 -10.26 1.58 16.01
CA TYR A 91 -9.70 2.20 17.21
C TYR A 91 -9.87 3.73 17.21
N LEU A 92 -9.83 4.36 16.03
CA LEU A 92 -10.07 5.79 15.85
C LEU A 92 -11.56 6.14 15.75
N GLU A 93 -12.47 5.17 15.91
CA GLU A 93 -13.91 5.30 15.70
C GLU A 93 -14.30 5.68 14.26
N ASP A 94 -13.37 5.53 13.31
CA ASP A 94 -13.58 5.69 11.86
C ASP A 94 -14.23 4.41 11.29
N TRP A 95 -15.44 4.12 11.75
CA TRP A 95 -16.15 2.88 11.47
C TRP A 95 -16.48 2.69 9.99
N CYS A 96 -16.94 3.75 9.31
CA CYS A 96 -17.36 3.65 7.92
C CYS A 96 -16.20 3.30 6.96
N PRO A 97 -15.02 3.94 7.05
CA PRO A 97 -13.84 3.48 6.33
C PRO A 97 -13.38 2.06 6.70
N ALA A 98 -13.61 1.60 7.93
CA ALA A 98 -13.20 0.25 8.35
C ALA A 98 -14.00 -0.88 7.67
N VAL A 99 -15.27 -0.65 7.34
CA VAL A 99 -16.16 -1.65 6.70
C VAL A 99 -15.56 -2.27 5.43
N PRO A 100 -15.18 -1.51 4.39
CA PRO A 100 -14.62 -2.10 3.17
C PRO A 100 -13.30 -2.85 3.43
N ILE A 101 -12.50 -2.41 4.40
CA ILE A 101 -11.22 -3.06 4.74
C ILE A 101 -11.46 -4.43 5.38
N TYR A 102 -12.33 -4.51 6.39
CA TYR A 102 -12.72 -5.80 6.96
C TYR A 102 -13.47 -6.70 5.98
N GLN A 103 -14.26 -6.12 5.09
CA GLN A 103 -14.93 -6.89 4.03
C GLN A 103 -13.92 -7.53 3.09
N GLU A 104 -12.88 -6.81 2.69
CA GLU A 104 -11.79 -7.36 1.88
C GLU A 104 -11.05 -8.47 2.63
N ALA A 105 -10.71 -8.26 3.90
CA ALA A 105 -10.08 -9.28 4.74
C ALA A 105 -10.95 -10.55 4.84
N TRP A 106 -12.25 -10.40 5.09
CA TRP A 106 -13.19 -11.51 5.21
C TRP A 106 -13.39 -12.25 3.88
N ASN A 107 -13.45 -11.54 2.75
CA ASN A 107 -13.54 -12.16 1.42
C ASN A 107 -12.33 -13.04 1.10
N ARG A 108 -11.14 -12.66 1.62
CA ARG A 108 -9.89 -13.39 1.40
C ARG A 108 -9.75 -14.57 2.36
N ASN A 109 -10.04 -14.37 3.64
CA ASN A 109 -9.90 -15.39 4.68
C ASN A 109 -11.07 -15.31 5.68
N PRO A 110 -12.24 -15.91 5.36
CA PRO A 110 -13.42 -15.79 6.19
C PRO A 110 -13.23 -16.53 7.51
N THR A 111 -13.28 -15.76 8.60
CA THR A 111 -13.21 -16.28 9.99
C THR A 111 -14.30 -15.65 10.84
N GLU A 112 -14.69 -16.32 11.92
CA GLU A 112 -15.65 -15.77 12.89
C GLU A 112 -15.16 -14.44 13.48
N LYS A 113 -13.85 -14.32 13.75
CA LYS A 113 -13.21 -13.09 14.21
C LYS A 113 -13.45 -11.93 13.25
N LEU A 114 -13.17 -12.12 11.95
CA LEU A 114 -13.38 -11.09 10.94
C LEU A 114 -14.86 -10.79 10.70
N GLN A 115 -15.73 -11.80 10.77
CA GLN A 115 -17.16 -11.60 10.70
C GLN A 115 -17.66 -10.69 11.82
N ASN A 116 -17.21 -10.93 13.07
CA ASN A 116 -17.57 -10.10 14.22
C ASN A 116 -17.05 -8.67 14.07
N LYS A 117 -15.81 -8.48 13.64
CA LYS A 117 -15.23 -7.15 13.36
C LYS A 117 -15.98 -6.40 12.27
N LEU A 118 -16.32 -7.07 11.18
CA LEU A 118 -17.08 -6.49 10.08
C LEU A 118 -18.50 -6.08 10.51
N SER A 119 -19.19 -6.91 11.29
CA SER A 119 -20.50 -6.58 11.85
C SER A 119 -20.42 -5.36 12.79
N LEU A 120 -19.45 -5.35 13.70
CA LEU A 120 -19.22 -4.21 14.60
C LEU A 120 -18.93 -2.92 13.82
N ALA A 121 -18.09 -2.97 12.79
CA ALA A 121 -17.80 -1.82 11.95
C ALA A 121 -19.03 -1.31 11.19
N ARG A 122 -19.91 -2.21 10.73
CA ARG A 122 -21.17 -1.82 10.07
C ARG A 122 -22.14 -1.15 11.04
N GLU A 123 -22.29 -1.68 12.26
CA GLU A 123 -23.10 -1.09 13.31
C GLU A 123 -22.57 0.28 13.72
N GLY A 124 -21.26 0.39 13.96
CA GLY A 124 -20.60 1.65 14.27
C GLY A 124 -20.78 2.68 13.16
N CYS A 125 -20.66 2.27 11.89
CA CYS A 125 -20.87 3.15 10.75
C CYS A 125 -22.33 3.61 10.63
N ALA A 126 -23.31 2.72 10.84
CA ALA A 126 -24.73 3.07 10.77
C ALA A 126 -25.14 4.07 11.86
N ASN A 127 -24.47 4.05 13.00
CA ASN A 127 -24.70 4.95 14.12
C ASN A 127 -23.84 6.23 14.07
N ALA A 128 -22.93 6.36 13.11
CA ALA A 128 -22.07 7.53 12.99
C ALA A 128 -22.91 8.77 12.63
N THR A 129 -22.77 9.83 13.42
CA THR A 129 -23.39 11.13 13.11
C THR A 129 -22.44 11.94 12.24
N PRO A 130 -22.92 12.60 11.16
CA PRO A 130 -22.07 13.46 10.34
C PRO A 130 -21.50 14.58 11.21
N VAL A 131 -20.18 14.73 11.24
CA VAL A 131 -19.56 15.92 11.84
C VAL A 131 -19.88 17.10 10.92
N PRO A 132 -20.51 18.19 11.41
CA PRO A 132 -20.74 19.36 10.60
C PRO A 132 -19.39 19.94 10.14
N ILE A 133 -19.20 20.05 8.82
CA ILE A 133 -18.09 20.80 8.23
C ILE A 133 -18.24 22.28 8.60
N THR A 134 -17.70 22.66 9.75
CA THR A 134 -17.59 24.05 10.20
C THR A 134 -16.24 24.58 9.75
N GLY A 135 -16.17 25.14 8.53
CA GLY A 135 -14.95 25.82 8.08
C GLY A 135 -14.58 25.69 6.62
N THR A 136 -15.52 25.48 5.69
CA THR A 136 -15.24 25.72 4.27
C THR A 136 -15.03 27.22 4.07
N LEU A 137 -13.78 27.67 4.18
CA LEU A 137 -13.39 28.95 3.60
C LEU A 137 -13.61 28.81 2.08
N PRO A 138 -14.36 29.71 1.44
CA PRO A 138 -14.46 29.69 -0.01
C PRO A 138 -13.06 29.85 -0.59
N LEU A 139 -12.72 29.00 -1.57
CA LEU A 139 -11.55 29.20 -2.42
C LEU A 139 -11.78 30.48 -3.27
N THR A 140 -11.46 31.64 -2.71
CA THR A 140 -11.37 32.89 -3.46
C THR A 140 -9.97 33.01 -4.03
N GLY A 141 -9.78 32.71 -5.31
CA GLY A 141 -8.47 32.84 -5.94
C GLY A 141 -8.29 32.22 -7.33
N THR A 142 -9.27 31.52 -7.90
CA THR A 142 -9.12 30.99 -9.27
C THR A 142 -9.23 32.13 -10.28
N ALA A 143 -8.09 32.68 -10.70
CA ALA A 143 -8.01 33.49 -11.90
C ALA A 143 -8.18 32.59 -13.14
N PRO A 144 -9.07 32.91 -14.08
CA PRO A 144 -9.12 32.21 -15.36
C PRO A 144 -7.83 32.49 -16.13
N ILE A 145 -7.07 31.44 -16.44
CA ILE A 145 -6.03 31.52 -17.46
C ILE A 145 -6.70 31.66 -18.83
N THR A 146 -6.82 32.89 -19.33
CA THR A 146 -7.11 33.14 -20.74
C THR A 146 -5.78 33.35 -21.44
N ASP A 147 -5.21 32.27 -21.96
CA ASP A 147 -4.21 32.34 -23.01
C ASP A 147 -4.44 31.19 -23.98
N THR A 148 -5.32 31.41 -24.95
CA THR A 148 -5.26 30.70 -26.22
C THR A 148 -4.84 31.74 -27.25
N ALA A 149 -3.55 31.98 -27.35
CA ALA A 149 -2.99 32.63 -28.53
C ALA A 149 -3.18 31.65 -29.72
N PRO A 150 -3.82 32.07 -30.82
CA PRO A 150 -3.88 31.24 -32.02
C PRO A 150 -2.46 31.09 -32.59
N SER A 151 -2.09 29.83 -32.90
CA SER A 151 -0.85 29.48 -33.59
C SER A 151 -0.72 30.28 -34.89
N PRO A 152 0.44 30.88 -35.21
CA PRO A 152 0.67 31.52 -36.49
C PRO A 152 0.53 30.48 -37.61
N GLY A 153 -0.22 30.85 -38.65
CA GLY A 153 -0.56 29.99 -39.78
C GLY A 153 0.65 29.43 -40.50
N GLU A 154 0.53 28.16 -40.86
CA GLU A 154 1.38 27.45 -41.81
C GLU A 154 1.17 28.03 -43.21
N PRO A 155 2.20 28.53 -43.92
CA PRO A 155 2.06 28.89 -45.32
C PRO A 155 2.15 27.63 -46.17
N GLY A 156 1.03 27.26 -46.78
CA GLY A 156 1.02 26.33 -47.91
C GLY A 156 1.63 26.98 -49.15
N GLY A 157 2.52 26.26 -49.82
CA GLY A 157 3.17 26.64 -51.08
C GLY A 157 4.41 25.81 -51.36
#